data_AF-A0A9E5WIJ3-F1
#
_entry.id   AF-A0A9E5WIJ3-F1
#
_cell.length_a   1.000
_cell.length_b   1.000
_cell.length_c   1.000
_cell.angle_alpha   90.00
_cell.angle_beta   90.00
_cell.angle_gamma   90.00
#
_symmetry.space_group_name_H-M   'P 1'
#
loop_
_entity.id
_entity.type
_entity.pdbx_description
1 polymer ?
#
loop_
_entity_poly.entity_id
_entity_poly.type
_entity_poly.pdbx_seq_one_letter_code
_entity_poly.pdbx_strand_id
1 'polypeptide(L)' 'MIRITDHITLQDWELSESFMRASGPGGQNVNKVSTAVELRFEAARSPA' A
#
# COMPACT_ATOMS: atom_id res chain seq x y z
N MET A 1 9.23 -0.80 -9.28
CA MET A 1 10.19 0.20 -8.77
C MET A 1 9.52 1.57 -8.72
N ILE A 2 9.62 2.29 -7.60
CA ILE A 2 9.10 3.66 -7.42
C ILE A 2 10.27 4.62 -7.23
N ARG A 3 10.42 5.60 -8.11
CA ARG A 3 11.49 6.60 -8.03
C ARG A 3 11.09 7.76 -7.12
N ILE A 4 11.94 8.09 -6.15
CA ILE A 4 11.75 9.22 -5.23
C ILE A 4 12.63 10.40 -5.63
N THR A 5 13.92 10.14 -5.89
CA THR A 5 14.89 11.13 -6.36
C THR A 5 15.76 10.53 -7.46
N ASP A 6 16.80 11.25 -7.90
CA ASP A 6 17.81 10.72 -8.83
C ASP A 6 18.65 9.59 -8.23
N HIS A 7 18.73 9.52 -6.90
CA HIS A 7 19.55 8.56 -6.17
C HIS A 7 18.74 7.59 -5.31
N ILE A 8 17.45 7.85 -5.08
CA ILE A 8 16.59 7.04 -4.21
C ILE A 8 15.48 6.41 -5.03
N THR A 9 15.44 5.08 -5.03
CA THR A 9 14.40 4.27 -5.70
C THR A 9 13.98 3.14 -4.79
N LEU A 10 12.68 3.07 -4.49
CA LEU A 10 12.09 1.94 -3.77
C LEU A 10 11.89 0.77 -4.72
N GLN A 11 12.37 -0.39 -4.31
CA GLN A 11 12.13 -1.66 -4.99
C GLN A 11 10.73 -2.19 -4.66
N ASP A 12 10.17 -3.01 -5.53
CA ASP A 12 8.81 -3.53 -5.34
C ASP A 12 8.67 -4.39 -4.08
N TRP A 13 9.76 -5.05 -3.66
CA TRP A 13 9.79 -5.85 -2.45
C TRP A 13 9.88 -5.04 -1.15
N GLU A 14 10.13 -3.73 -1.23
CA GLU A 14 10.17 -2.86 -0.05
C GLU A 14 8.76 -2.42 0.40
N LEU A 15 7.77 -2.59 -0.47
CA LEU A 15 6.37 -2.28 -0.21
C LEU A 15 5.54 -3.56 -0.15
N SER A 16 4.82 -3.73 0.95
CA SER A 16 3.82 -4.79 1.08
C SER A 16 2.42 -4.21 0.97
N GLU A 17 1.58 -4.83 0.15
CA GLU A 17 0.17 -4.46 -0.04
C GLU A 17 -0.78 -5.49 0.59
N SER A 18 -1.84 -5.00 1.23
CA SER A 18 -2.91 -5.82 1.78
C SER A 18 -4.27 -5.23 1.44
N PHE A 19 -5.14 -6.03 0.83
CA PHE A 19 -6.48 -5.60 0.44
C PHE A 19 -7.45 -5.83 1.60
N MET A 20 -8.15 -4.78 2.00
CA MET A 20 -9.11 -4.83 3.09
C MET A 20 -10.46 -4.25 2.69
N ARG A 21 -11.48 -4.55 3.50
CA ARG A 21 -12.79 -3.92 3.34
C ARG A 21 -12.71 -2.48 3.85
N ALA A 22 -13.22 -1.54 3.07
CA ALA A 22 -13.32 -0.15 3.49
C ALA A 22 -14.35 -0.04 4.63
N SER A 23 -13.96 0.48 5.79
CA SER A 23 -14.85 0.70 6.95
C SER A 23 -15.48 2.09 6.90
N GLY A 24 -16.31 2.34 5.88
CA GLY A 24 -17.09 3.60 5.77
C GLY A 24 -18.59 3.37 5.99
N PRO A 25 -19.35 4.37 6.47
CA PRO A 25 -20.82 4.30 6.47
C PRO A 25 -21.31 4.38 5.02
N GLY A 26 -21.38 3.24 4.34
CA GLY A 26 -21.84 3.20 2.96
C GLY A 26 -22.81 2.05 2.74
N GLY A 27 -23.85 2.33 1.97
CA GLY A 27 -24.86 1.35 1.57
C GLY A 27 -24.28 0.21 0.72
N GLN A 28 -25.13 -0.42 -0.09
CA GLN A 28 -24.92 -1.72 -0.75
C GLN A 28 -23.56 -1.99 -1.42
N ASN A 29 -22.76 -0.97 -1.78
CA ASN A 29 -21.43 -1.13 -2.39
C ASN A 29 -20.28 -1.37 -1.40
N VAL A 30 -20.40 -0.99 -0.12
CA VAL A 30 -19.31 -1.17 0.88
C VAL A 30 -19.17 -2.63 1.34
N ASN A 31 -20.24 -3.41 1.28
CA ASN A 31 -20.24 -4.79 1.75
C ASN A 31 -19.70 -5.81 0.74
N LYS A 32 -19.41 -5.41 -0.50
CA LYS A 32 -19.17 -6.36 -1.60
C LYS A 32 -17.75 -6.33 -2.17
N VAL A 33 -16.97 -5.29 -1.91
CA VAL A 33 -15.70 -5.08 -2.63
C VAL A 33 -14.62 -4.62 -1.67
N SER A 34 -13.50 -5.37 -1.59
CA SER A 34 -12.29 -4.98 -0.86
C SER A 34 -11.56 -3.86 -1.63
N THR A 35 -12.16 -2.66 -1.65
CA THR A 35 -11.65 -1.50 -2.40
C THR A 35 -10.60 -0.72 -1.64
N ALA A 36 -10.37 -1.01 -0.36
CA ALA A 36 -9.31 -0.37 0.41
C ALA A 36 -8.02 -1.20 0.31
N VAL A 37 -6.90 -0.50 0.15
CA VAL A 37 -5.55 -1.09 0.14
C VAL A 37 -4.74 -0.45 1.26
N GLU A 38 -4.15 -1.28 2.10
CA GLU A 38 -3.12 -0.89 3.06
C GLU A 38 -1.75 -1.13 2.41
N LEU A 39 -0.90 -0.10 2.40
CA LEU A 39 0.47 -0.16 1.92
C LEU A 39 1.42 0.05 3.10
N ARG A 40 2.39 -0.85 3.26
CA ARG A 40 3.39 -0.79 4.34
C ARG A 40 4.80 -0.77 3.77
N PHE A 41 5.60 0.18 4.26
CA PHE A 41 7.01 0.34 3.96
C PHE A 41 7.82 0.25 5.25
N GLU A 42 8.82 -0.64 5.31
CA GLU A 42 9.70 -0.80 6.48
C GLU A 42 11.05 -0.12 6.24
N ALA A 43 11.12 1.19 6.47
CA ALA A 43 12.33 2.00 6.24
C ALA A 43 13.60 1.44 6.91
N ALA A 44 13.48 0.83 8.09
CA ALA A 44 14.61 0.23 8.81
C ALA A 44 15.22 -1.01 8.12
N ARG A 45 14.49 -1.64 7.19
CA ARG A 45 14.95 -2.79 6.39
C ARG A 45 15.25 -2.42 4.94
N SER A 46 15.05 -1.16 4.57
CA SER A 46 15.43 -0.61 3.26
C SER A 46 16.94 -0.75 3.09
N PRO A 47 17.43 -1.23 1.93
CA PRO A 47 18.84 -1.14 1.60
C PRO A 47 19.21 0.35 1.49
N ALA A 48 20.41 0.70 1.99
CA ALA A 48 20.92 2.07 2.03
C ALA A 48 21.44 2.55 0.67
#